data_AF-A0A178X7V1-F1
#
_entry.id   AF-A0A178X7V1-F1
#
_cell.length_a   1.000
_cell.length_b   1.000
_cell.length_c   1.000
_cell.angle_alpha   90.00
_cell.angle_beta   90.00
_cell.angle_gamma   90.00
#
_symmetry.space_group_name_H-M   'P 1'
#
loop_
_entity.id
_entity.type
_entity.pdbx_description
1 polymer ?
#
loop_
_entity_poly.entity_id
_entity_poly.type
_entity_poly.pdbx_seq_one_letter_code
_entity_poly.pdbx_strand_id
1 'polypeptide(L)' 'MRTGDVISLDVAARRIDVELSDEELAARHPNASTIAGFANPRRGWERLYIDHVTQADTGADLDFLVGSSGSEVSRESH' A
#
# COMPACT_ATOMS: atom_id res chain seq x y z
N MET A 1 9.63 -9.84 -7.57
CA MET A 1 9.48 -10.16 -9.01
C MET A 1 10.70 -9.65 -9.76
N ARG A 2 11.07 -10.32 -10.85
CA ARG A 2 12.22 -10.01 -11.70
C ARG A 2 11.83 -10.22 -13.17
N THR A 3 12.52 -9.55 -14.09
CA THR A 3 12.32 -9.77 -15.52
C THR A 3 12.60 -11.23 -15.87
N GLY A 4 11.65 -11.86 -16.57
CA GLY A 4 11.73 -13.27 -16.96
C GLY A 4 10.93 -14.23 -16.08
N ASP A 5 10.41 -13.78 -14.92
CA ASP A 5 9.45 -14.58 -14.15
C ASP A 5 8.16 -14.81 -14.96
N VAL A 6 7.64 -16.03 -14.95
CA VAL A 6 6.38 -16.37 -15.62
C VAL A 6 5.21 -15.99 -14.71
N ILE A 7 4.24 -15.27 -15.27
CA ILE A 7 3.01 -14.84 -14.59
C ILE A 7 1.82 -15.54 -15.27
N SER A 8 1.03 -16.27 -14.50
CA SER A 8 -0.21 -16.87 -14.97
C SER A 8 -1.39 -15.96 -14.60
N LEU A 9 -2.22 -15.60 -15.58
CA LEU A 9 -3.43 -14.81 -15.38
C LEU A 9 -4.66 -15.62 -15.80
N ASP A 10 -5.55 -15.88 -14.85
CA ASP A 10 -6.85 -16.50 -15.10
C ASP A 10 -7.96 -15.54 -14.66
N VAL A 11 -8.59 -14.89 -15.65
CA VAL A 11 -9.65 -13.91 -15.41
C VAL A 11 -10.93 -14.57 -14.92
N ALA A 12 -11.26 -15.77 -15.43
CA ALA A 12 -12.48 -16.47 -15.07
C ALA A 12 -12.43 -16.94 -13.60
N ALA A 13 -11.26 -17.45 -13.18
CA ALA A 13 -11.00 -17.83 -11.80
C ALA A 13 -10.63 -16.64 -10.88
N ARG A 14 -10.45 -15.42 -11.44
CA ARG A 14 -10.00 -14.20 -10.73
C ARG A 14 -8.66 -14.38 -10.03
N ARG A 15 -7.71 -15.02 -10.71
CA ARG A 15 -6.42 -15.40 -10.15
C ARG A 15 -5.27 -14.79 -10.95
N ILE A 16 -4.27 -14.29 -10.24
CA ILE A 16 -2.99 -13.87 -10.78
C ILE A 16 -1.90 -14.48 -9.91
N ASP A 17 -1.05 -15.30 -10.51
CA ASP A 17 0.03 -16.00 -9.80
C ASP A 17 1.36 -15.77 -10.52
N VAL A 18 2.44 -15.92 -9.76
CA VAL A 18 3.78 -16.08 -10.31
C VAL A 18 4.16 -17.56 -10.23
N GLU A 19 4.68 -18.14 -11.32
CA GLU A 19 5.07 -19.55 -11.38
C GLU A 19 6.43 -19.76 -10.70
N LEU A 20 6.45 -19.60 -9.37
CA LEU A 20 7.60 -19.85 -8.50
C LEU A 20 7.15 -20.73 -7.34
N SER A 21 8.05 -21.53 -6.79
CA SER A 21 7.76 -22.20 -5.51
C SER A 21 7.70 -21.18 -4.37
N ASP A 22 6.98 -21.51 -3.30
CA ASP A 22 6.89 -20.65 -2.12
C ASP A 22 8.27 -20.41 -1.49
N GLU A 23 9.16 -21.41 -1.51
CA GLU A 23 10.53 -21.27 -1.00
C GLU A 23 11.35 -20.28 -1.83
N GLU A 24 11.23 -20.34 -3.16
CA GLU A 24 11.93 -19.41 -4.03
C GLU A 24 11.38 -17.98 -3.88
N LEU A 25 10.05 -17.85 -3.82
CA LEU A 25 9.41 -16.56 -3.61
C LEU A 25 9.82 -15.93 -2.27
N ALA A 26 9.85 -16.73 -1.20
CA ALA A 26 10.26 -16.29 0.14
C ALA A 26 11.75 -15.91 0.20
N ALA A 27 12.63 -16.60 -0.55
CA ALA A 27 14.05 -16.28 -0.59
C ALA A 27 14.37 -14.99 -1.37
N ARG A 28 13.45 -14.52 -2.22
CA ARG A 28 13.66 -13.36 -3.08
C ARG A 28 13.48 -12.05 -2.30
N HIS A 29 14.53 -11.25 -2.31
CA HIS A 29 14.50 -9.89 -1.77
C HIS A 29 14.17 -8.88 -2.89
N PRO A 30 13.44 -7.79 -2.59
CA PRO A 30 13.28 -6.68 -3.51
C PRO A 30 14.65 -6.14 -3.95
N ASN A 31 14.82 -5.80 -5.22
CA ASN A 31 16.07 -5.23 -5.68
C ASN A 31 16.24 -3.80 -5.14
N ALA A 32 17.50 -3.34 -5.04
CA ALA A 32 17.83 -2.04 -4.46
C ALA A 32 17.17 -0.87 -5.19
N SER A 33 17.02 -0.95 -6.53
CA SER A 33 16.37 0.11 -7.31
C SER A 33 14.89 0.26 -6.99
N THR A 34 14.19 -0.85 -6.70
CA THR A 34 12.79 -0.82 -6.27
C THR A 34 12.66 -0.13 -4.92
N ILE A 35 13.48 -0.51 -3.94
CA ILE A 35 13.46 0.08 -2.59
C ILE A 35 13.80 1.57 -2.63
N ALA A 36 14.80 1.96 -3.44
CA ALA A 36 15.20 3.34 -3.61
C ALA A 36 14.15 4.22 -4.31
N GLY A 37 13.23 3.61 -5.07
CA GLY A 37 12.15 4.31 -5.75
C GLY A 37 10.98 4.70 -4.84
N PHE A 38 10.95 4.23 -3.59
CA PHE A 38 9.90 4.61 -2.65
C PHE A 38 10.02 6.08 -2.24
N ALA A 39 8.88 6.76 -2.17
CA ALA A 39 8.83 8.14 -1.72
C ALA A 39 9.31 8.24 -0.26
N ASN A 40 10.21 9.19 0.00
CA ASN A 40 10.81 9.42 1.32
C ASN A 40 10.76 10.91 1.71
N PRO A 41 9.55 11.50 1.81
CA PRO A 41 9.39 12.87 2.26
C PRO A 41 9.83 13.03 3.70
N ARG A 42 10.45 14.16 4.02
CA ARG A 42 10.92 14.46 5.39
C ARG A 42 9.86 15.10 6.28
N ARG A 43 8.85 15.75 5.70
CA ARG A 43 7.79 16.49 6.42
C ARG A 43 6.64 16.85 5.47
N GLY A 44 5.57 17.41 6.03
CA GLY A 44 4.45 17.98 5.28
C GLY A 44 3.44 16.94 4.86
N TRP A 45 2.55 17.33 3.95
CA TRP A 45 1.42 16.50 3.50
C TRP A 45 1.87 15.13 2.95
N GLU A 46 2.91 15.10 2.12
CA GLU A 46 3.40 13.83 1.55
C GLU A 46 3.85 12.84 2.62
N ARG A 47 4.48 13.33 3.70
CA ARG A 47 4.88 12.50 4.83
C ARG A 47 3.67 11.98 5.59
N LEU A 48 2.70 12.85 5.87
CA LEU A 48 1.44 12.44 6.52
C LEU A 48 0.71 11.39 5.68
N TYR A 49 0.60 11.58 4.37
CA TYR A 49 -0.04 10.62 3.48
C TYR A 49 0.66 9.26 3.51
N ILE A 50 1.98 9.20 3.32
CA ILE A 50 2.72 7.93 3.29
C ILE A 50 2.66 7.19 4.63
N ASP A 51 2.67 7.92 5.74
CA ASP A 51 2.64 7.31 7.07
C ASP A 51 1.24 6.75 7.43
N HIS A 52 0.16 7.31 6.86
CA HIS A 52 -1.21 7.05 7.31
C HIS A 52 -2.13 6.41 6.26
N VAL A 53 -1.76 6.41 4.97
CA VAL A 53 -2.63 5.84 3.92
C VAL A 53 -2.74 4.32 4.06
N THR A 54 -3.97 3.81 4.05
CA THR A 54 -4.26 2.38 4.09
C THR A 54 -4.09 1.74 2.71
N GLN A 55 -4.06 0.41 2.66
CA GLN A 55 -3.91 -0.30 1.38
C GLN A 55 -5.18 -0.19 0.53
N ALA A 56 -5.05 -0.34 -0.78
CA ALA A 56 -6.14 -0.13 -1.73
C ALA A 56 -7.34 -1.08 -1.53
N ASP A 57 -7.10 -2.30 -1.06
CA ASP A 57 -8.16 -3.25 -0.69
C ASP A 57 -9.02 -2.78 0.50
N THR A 58 -8.46 -1.88 1.31
CA THR A 58 -9.15 -1.21 2.44
C THR A 58 -9.63 0.21 2.11
N GLY A 59 -9.53 0.64 0.85
CA GLY A 59 -10.09 1.91 0.37
C GLY A 59 -9.11 3.07 0.20
N ALA A 60 -7.81 2.87 0.50
CA ALA A 60 -6.78 3.91 0.38
C ALA A 60 -7.12 5.23 1.10
N ASP A 61 -7.72 5.12 2.28
CA ASP A 61 -8.05 6.26 3.16
C ASP A 61 -6.89 6.53 4.13
N LEU A 62 -6.95 7.62 4.89
CA LEU A 62 -6.05 7.81 6.03
C LEU A 62 -6.61 7.09 7.25
N ASP A 63 -5.78 6.28 7.91
CA ASP A 63 -6.17 5.44 9.05
C ASP A 63 -6.95 6.20 10.15
N PHE A 64 -6.54 7.43 10.44
CA PHE A 64 -7.14 8.29 11.46
C PHE A 64 -8.44 8.99 11.02
N LEU A 65 -8.85 8.84 9.76
CA LEU A 65 -10.10 9.38 9.23
C LEU A 65 -11.21 8.34 9.10
N VAL A 66 -10.90 7.05 9.30
CA VAL A 66 -11.88 5.96 9.18
C VAL A 66 -13.02 6.15 10.17
N GLY A 67 -14.26 6.14 9.68
CA GLY A 67 -15.48 6.27 10.48
C GLY A 67 -16.20 7.59 10.21
N SER A 68 -16.62 8.28 11.28
CA SER A 68 -17.39 9.53 11.17
C SER A 68 -17.08 10.48 12.32
N SER A 69 -16.90 11.77 12.04
CA SER A 69 -16.56 12.79 13.04
C SER A 69 -17.76 13.37 13.81
N GLY A 70 -18.99 12.96 13.48
CA GLY A 70 -20.21 13.47 14.11
C GLY A 70 -20.48 14.95 13.81
N SER A 71 -21.51 15.52 14.47
CA SER A 71 -21.96 16.91 14.29
C SER A 71 -21.85 17.74 15.56
N GLU A 72 -21.09 17.28 16.55
CA GLU A 72 -20.95 17.96 17.84
C GLU A 72 -20.26 19.32 17.66
N VAL A 73 -20.88 20.38 18.19
CA VAL A 73 -20.29 21.72 18.17
C VAL A 73 -19.31 21.83 19.32
N SER A 74 -18.03 22.03 19.01
CA SER A 74 -16.96 22.20 19.99
C SER A 74 -17.00 23.58 20.68
N ARG A 75 -16.04 23.83 21.58
CA ARG A 75 -15.96 25.03 22.43
C ARG A 75 -16.19 26.36 21.68
N GLU A 76 -16.75 27.32 22.39
CA GLU A 76 -16.87 28.70 21.94
C GLU A 76 -15.49 29.28 21.55
N SER A 77 -15.47 30.03 20.45
CA SER A 77 -14.24 30.54 19.86
C SER A 77 -13.68 31.77 20.60
N HIS A 78 -14.45 32.33 21.54
CA HIS A 78 -14.16 33.58 22.27
C HIS A 78 -14.61 33.51 23.72
#